data_AF-A0A4S2M000-F1
#
_entry.id   AF-A0A4S2M000-F1
#
_cell.length_a   1.000
_cell.length_b   1.000
_cell.length_c   1.000
_cell.angle_alpha   90.00
_cell.angle_beta   90.00
_cell.angle_gamma   90.00
#
_symmetry.space_group_name_H-M   'P 1'
#
loop_
_entity.id
_entity.type
_entity.pdbx_description
1 polymer ?
#
loop_
_entity_poly.entity_id
_entity_poly.type
_entity_poly.pdbx_seq_one_letter_code
_entity_poly.pdbx_strand_id
1 'polypeptide(L)'
;MTEANLQIYDGLSLSLRARGVSLGIVDPVRSKPTAKRFNVRAQSDQSITVLMLHRSQLYRFSGSIQRTDFERLLKFAAGEFKEHPKSVIPRPRMRFDELLDWIVENYVILEGYYGHRLVLAVGSIVLLSLLCLIGLLLLAGFWITQMSGTSKQSGSAMDFPHEAGGDGGKHSLRKKTKNE
;
A
#
# COMPACT_ATOMS: atom_id res chain seq x y z
N MET A 1 -17.93 -23.32 -8.55
CA MET A 1 -19.12 -23.23 -7.68
C MET A 1 -20.24 -23.99 -8.39
N THR A 2 -20.80 -25.04 -7.78
CA THR A 2 -21.96 -25.75 -8.33
C THR A 2 -23.24 -24.97 -8.02
N GLU A 3 -24.23 -24.99 -8.93
CA GLU A 3 -25.46 -24.17 -8.86
C GLU A 3 -26.25 -24.33 -7.54
N ALA A 4 -26.22 -25.52 -6.94
CA ALA A 4 -26.83 -25.78 -5.64
C ALA A 4 -26.24 -24.92 -4.50
N ASN A 5 -24.96 -24.59 -4.55
CA ASN A 5 -24.34 -23.75 -3.53
C ASN A 5 -24.80 -22.29 -3.63
N LEU A 6 -25.13 -21.80 -4.83
CA LEU A 6 -25.60 -20.41 -5.03
C LEU A 6 -27.00 -20.20 -4.45
N GLN A 7 -27.95 -21.10 -4.73
CA GLN A 7 -29.32 -21.02 -4.22
C GLN A 7 -29.40 -20.99 -2.69
N ILE A 8 -28.49 -21.73 -2.07
CA ILE A 8 -28.35 -21.82 -0.62
C ILE A 8 -27.92 -20.47 0.00
N TYR A 9 -26.95 -19.78 -0.62
CA TYR A 9 -26.53 -18.46 -0.14
C TYR A 9 -27.57 -17.39 -0.40
N ASP A 10 -28.38 -17.52 -1.46
CA ASP A 10 -29.48 -16.60 -1.74
C ASP A 10 -30.55 -16.66 -0.63
N GLY A 11 -30.95 -17.85 -0.19
CA GLY A 11 -31.88 -18.02 0.94
C GLY A 11 -31.34 -17.46 2.27
N LEU A 12 -30.04 -17.68 2.54
CA LEU A 12 -29.37 -17.09 3.70
C LEU A 12 -29.35 -15.56 3.62
N SER A 13 -29.02 -15.01 2.44
CA SER A 13 -28.94 -13.57 2.22
C SER A 13 -30.29 -12.88 2.44
N LEU A 14 -31.40 -13.52 2.04
CA LEU A 14 -32.76 -13.02 2.25
C LEU A 14 -33.10 -12.97 3.74
N SER A 15 -32.80 -14.06 4.45
CA SER A 15 -33.05 -14.19 5.89
C SER A 15 -32.25 -13.18 6.72
N LEU A 16 -30.99 -12.94 6.32
CA LEU A 16 -30.11 -11.94 6.94
C LEU A 16 -30.55 -10.52 6.60
N ARG A 17 -30.99 -10.26 5.37
CA ARG A 17 -31.50 -8.95 4.93
C ARG A 17 -32.74 -8.54 5.72
N ALA A 18 -33.63 -9.49 6.02
CA ALA A 18 -34.79 -9.24 6.89
C ALA A 18 -34.39 -8.75 8.30
N ARG A 19 -33.17 -9.08 8.75
CA ARG A 19 -32.58 -8.65 10.03
C ARG A 19 -31.64 -7.45 9.89
N GLY A 20 -31.58 -6.82 8.72
CA GLY A 20 -30.69 -5.69 8.44
C GLY A 20 -29.22 -6.05 8.26
N VAL A 21 -28.88 -7.34 8.07
CA VAL A 21 -27.51 -7.81 7.87
C VAL A 21 -27.26 -8.08 6.39
N SER A 22 -26.16 -7.54 5.85
CA SER A 22 -25.72 -7.79 4.47
C SER A 22 -24.68 -8.90 4.42
N LEU A 23 -24.83 -9.82 3.47
CA LEU A 23 -23.89 -10.91 3.23
C LEU A 23 -22.97 -10.57 2.06
N GLY A 24 -21.67 -10.82 2.23
CA GLY A 24 -20.67 -10.73 1.15
C GLY A 24 -19.84 -12.01 1.10
N ILE A 25 -19.69 -12.59 -0.10
CA ILE A 25 -18.89 -13.79 -0.31
C ILE A 25 -17.58 -13.37 -0.98
N VAL A 26 -16.46 -13.80 -0.40
CA VAL A 26 -15.13 -13.47 -0.87
C VAL A 26 -14.38 -14.76 -1.14
N ASP A 27 -13.98 -14.95 -2.40
CA ASP A 27 -13.11 -16.06 -2.78
C ASP A 27 -11.64 -15.69 -2.48
N PRO A 28 -10.97 -16.40 -1.56
CA PRO A 28 -9.59 -16.10 -1.20
C PRO A 28 -8.59 -16.34 -2.34
N VAL A 29 -8.93 -17.18 -3.32
CA VAL A 29 -8.06 -17.46 -4.48
C VAL A 29 -8.11 -16.30 -5.46
N ARG A 30 -9.31 -15.80 -5.75
CA ARG A 30 -9.53 -14.70 -6.69
C ARG A 30 -9.17 -13.33 -6.10
N SER A 31 -9.31 -13.16 -4.78
CA SER A 31 -9.08 -11.90 -4.08
C SER A 31 -8.00 -12.00 -3.00
N LYS A 32 -6.79 -12.39 -3.43
CA LYS A 32 -5.58 -12.47 -2.59
C LYS A 32 -5.36 -11.25 -1.67
N PRO A 33 -5.49 -9.98 -2.11
CA PRO A 33 -5.23 -8.83 -1.22
C PRO A 33 -6.24 -8.73 -0.08
N THR A 34 -7.52 -8.99 -0.34
CA THR A 34 -8.59 -9.00 0.66
C THR A 34 -8.39 -10.16 1.64
N ALA A 35 -8.07 -11.35 1.12
CA ALA A 35 -7.80 -12.53 1.93
C ALA A 35 -6.61 -12.33 2.88
N LYS A 36 -5.49 -11.80 2.38
CA LYS A 36 -4.32 -11.46 3.21
C LYS A 36 -4.66 -10.39 4.26
N ARG A 37 -5.42 -9.36 3.89
CA ARG A 37 -5.84 -8.28 4.83
C ARG A 37 -6.61 -8.83 6.02
N PHE A 38 -7.54 -9.77 5.80
CA PHE A 38 -8.34 -10.38 6.87
C PHE A 38 -7.72 -11.65 7.46
N ASN A 39 -6.47 -11.97 7.11
CA ASN A 39 -5.78 -13.21 7.49
C ASN A 39 -6.63 -14.48 7.26
N VAL A 40 -7.30 -14.51 6.11
CA VAL A 40 -8.07 -15.66 5.63
C VAL A 40 -7.21 -16.38 4.60
N ARG A 41 -6.91 -17.64 4.86
CA ARG A 41 -6.22 -18.53 3.92
C ARG A 41 -7.25 -19.39 3.20
N ALA A 42 -6.99 -19.70 1.94
CA ALA A 42 -7.76 -20.71 1.23
C ALA A 42 -7.53 -22.06 1.95
N GLN A 43 -8.54 -22.55 2.66
CA GLN A 43 -8.52 -23.90 3.21
C GLN A 43 -9.04 -24.85 2.11
N SER A 44 -8.34 -25.98 1.92
CA SER A 44 -8.72 -27.04 0.97
C SER A 44 -9.98 -27.77 1.40
N ASP A 45 -10.30 -27.69 2.68
CA ASP A 45 -11.39 -28.44 3.30
C ASP A 45 -12.67 -27.59 3.26
N GLN A 46 -13.83 -28.23 3.32
CA GLN A 46 -15.16 -27.61 3.21
C GLN A 46 -15.49 -26.56 4.30
N SER A 47 -14.51 -26.19 5.13
CA SER A 47 -14.58 -25.18 6.16
C SER A 47 -14.59 -23.77 5.56
N ILE A 48 -15.58 -22.97 5.95
CA ILE A 48 -15.66 -21.56 5.61
C ILE A 48 -15.24 -20.69 6.80
N THR A 49 -14.48 -19.64 6.53
CA THR A 49 -14.20 -18.60 7.53
C THR A 49 -15.28 -17.54 7.44
N VAL A 50 -16.01 -17.32 8.54
CA VAL A 50 -17.07 -16.33 8.62
C VAL A 50 -16.60 -15.14 9.46
N LEU A 51 -16.82 -13.95 8.92
CA LEU A 51 -16.44 -12.68 9.51
C LEU A 51 -17.67 -11.78 9.58
N MET A 52 -17.95 -11.22 10.76
CA MET A 52 -19.03 -10.26 10.95
C MET A 52 -18.44 -8.88 11.24
N LEU A 53 -18.91 -7.88 10.50
CA LEU A 53 -18.52 -6.48 10.69
C LEU A 53 -19.66 -5.75 11.40
N HIS A 54 -19.42 -5.29 12.63
CA HIS A 54 -20.43 -4.55 13.38
C HIS A 54 -19.79 -3.38 14.13
N ARG A 55 -20.30 -2.15 13.90
CA ARG A 55 -19.83 -0.90 14.54
C ARG A 55 -18.30 -0.75 14.56
N SER A 56 -17.69 -0.88 13.38
CA SER A 56 -16.22 -0.76 13.18
C SER A 56 -15.37 -1.84 13.88
N GLN A 57 -15.98 -2.95 14.25
CA GLN A 57 -15.31 -4.10 14.87
C GLN A 57 -15.53 -5.34 14.00
N LEU A 58 -14.51 -6.19 13.95
CA LEU A 58 -14.51 -7.44 13.20
C LEU A 58 -14.60 -8.60 14.19
N TYR A 59 -15.63 -9.42 14.07
CA TYR A 59 -15.83 -10.62 14.86
C TYR A 59 -15.57 -11.84 13.99
N ARG A 60 -14.67 -12.71 14.42
CA ARG A 60 -14.32 -13.93 13.69
C ARG A 60 -14.99 -15.12 14.35
N PHE A 61 -15.75 -15.89 13.59
CA PHE A 61 -16.31 -17.14 14.10
C PHE A 61 -15.17 -18.09 14.50
N SER A 62 -15.21 -18.60 15.73
CA SER A 62 -14.12 -19.39 16.32
C SER A 62 -14.18 -20.88 16.01
N GLY A 63 -15.35 -21.40 15.59
CA GLY A 63 -15.52 -22.81 15.23
C GLY A 63 -15.28 -23.10 13.75
N SER A 64 -15.40 -24.38 13.38
CA SER A 64 -15.48 -24.80 11.98
C SER A 64 -16.95 -24.77 11.54
N ILE A 65 -17.25 -23.97 10.52
CA ILE A 65 -18.56 -23.97 9.86
C ILE A 65 -18.41 -24.70 8.54
N GLN A 66 -19.23 -25.73 8.36
CA GLN A 66 -19.42 -26.34 7.05
C GLN A 66 -20.42 -25.51 6.25
N ARG A 67 -20.34 -25.57 4.92
CA ARG A 67 -21.23 -24.82 4.03
C ARG A 67 -22.73 -25.08 4.25
N THR A 68 -23.09 -26.16 4.92
CA THR A 68 -24.46 -26.61 5.20
C THR A 68 -25.04 -26.10 6.53
N ASP A 69 -24.24 -25.49 7.41
CA ASP A 69 -24.66 -25.14 8.79
C ASP A 69 -25.31 -23.74 8.87
N PHE A 70 -26.46 -23.55 8.22
CA PHE A 70 -27.15 -22.24 8.12
C PHE A 70 -27.65 -21.70 9.45
N GLU A 71 -28.14 -22.58 10.32
CA GLU A 71 -28.69 -22.15 11.62
C GLU A 71 -27.61 -21.50 12.49
N ARG A 72 -26.40 -22.06 12.49
CA ARG A 72 -25.26 -21.52 13.25
C ARG A 72 -24.82 -20.17 12.69
N LEU A 73 -24.78 -20.03 11.37
CA LEU A 73 -24.52 -18.76 10.69
C LEU A 73 -25.57 -17.68 11.03
N LEU A 74 -26.85 -18.08 11.03
CA LEU A 74 -27.95 -17.16 11.31
C LEU A 74 -27.96 -16.74 12.79
N LYS A 75 -27.68 -17.66 13.73
CA LYS A 75 -27.54 -17.35 15.16
C LYS A 75 -26.33 -16.46 15.44
N PHE A 76 -25.19 -16.75 14.81
CA PHE A 76 -24.00 -15.91 14.84
C PHE A 76 -24.31 -14.47 14.39
N ALA A 77 -24.97 -14.30 13.24
CA ALA A 77 -25.33 -13.00 12.72
C ALA A 77 -26.41 -12.26 13.54
N ALA A 78 -27.28 -12.99 14.25
CA ALA A 78 -28.36 -12.43 15.05
C ALA A 78 -27.91 -11.80 16.38
N GLY A 79 -26.76 -12.20 16.92
CA GLY A 79 -26.28 -11.64 18.19
C GLY A 79 -25.15 -12.40 18.87
N GLU A 80 -24.96 -13.69 18.57
CA GLU A 80 -23.89 -14.51 19.18
C GLU A 80 -22.48 -14.07 18.77
N PHE A 81 -22.35 -13.21 17.75
CA PHE A 81 -21.05 -12.66 17.33
C PHE A 81 -20.25 -11.97 18.45
N LYS A 82 -20.90 -11.51 19.52
CA LYS A 82 -20.23 -10.86 20.66
C LYS A 82 -19.39 -11.81 21.51
N GLU A 83 -19.69 -13.11 21.48
CA GLU A 83 -18.98 -14.15 22.24
C GLU A 83 -17.69 -14.60 21.56
N HIS A 84 -17.52 -14.19 20.30
CA HIS A 84 -16.40 -14.57 19.46
C HIS A 84 -15.24 -13.56 19.54
N PRO A 85 -14.01 -13.99 19.20
CA PRO A 85 -12.83 -13.13 19.25
C PRO A 85 -13.04 -11.86 18.43
N LYS A 86 -12.93 -10.74 19.15
CA LYS A 86 -13.01 -9.40 18.58
C LYS A 86 -11.64 -9.00 18.06
N SER A 87 -11.64 -8.44 16.85
CA SER A 87 -10.46 -7.89 16.21
C SER A 87 -10.76 -6.50 15.64
N VAL A 88 -9.73 -5.68 15.55
CA VAL A 88 -9.82 -4.38 14.89
C VAL A 88 -9.86 -4.61 13.39
N ILE A 89 -10.69 -3.83 12.68
CA ILE A 89 -10.73 -3.91 11.21
C ILE A 89 -9.32 -3.60 10.68
N PRO A 90 -8.68 -4.55 9.99
CA PRO A 90 -7.34 -4.33 9.46
C PRO A 90 -7.38 -3.15 8.48
N ARG A 91 -6.39 -2.27 8.54
CA ARG A 91 -6.33 -1.08 7.68
C ARG A 91 -6.35 -1.49 6.20
N PRO A 92 -6.97 -0.69 5.31
CA PRO A 92 -6.81 -0.90 3.88
C PRO A 92 -5.32 -0.85 3.55
N ARG A 93 -4.82 -1.90 2.89
CA ARG A 93 -3.42 -1.98 2.50
C ARG A 93 -3.15 -0.96 1.41
N MET A 94 -2.09 -0.17 1.58
CA MET A 94 -1.64 0.72 0.52
C MET A 94 -1.03 -0.11 -0.61
N ARG A 95 -1.02 0.40 -1.84
CA ARG A 95 -0.36 -0.26 -2.98
C ARG A 95 1.12 -0.56 -2.70
N PHE A 96 1.73 0.27 -1.86
CA PHE A 96 3.09 0.05 -1.39
C PHE A 96 3.23 -1.19 -0.49
N ASP A 97 2.28 -1.44 0.40
CA ASP A 97 2.28 -2.64 1.24
C ASP A 97 2.13 -3.91 0.38
N GLU A 98 1.34 -3.83 -0.71
CA GLU A 98 1.22 -4.93 -1.68
C GLU A 98 2.54 -5.20 -2.41
N LEU A 99 3.28 -4.15 -2.77
CA LEU A 99 4.60 -4.26 -3.38
C LEU A 99 5.60 -4.88 -2.42
N LEU A 100 5.63 -4.42 -1.16
CA LEU A 100 6.52 -4.99 -0.13
C LEU A 100 6.22 -6.47 0.12
N ASP A 101 4.94 -6.82 0.28
CA ASP A 101 4.54 -8.22 0.45
C ASP A 101 4.96 -9.07 -0.76
N TRP A 102 4.84 -8.54 -1.98
CA TRP A 102 5.30 -9.23 -3.19
C TRP A 102 6.82 -9.40 -3.19
N ILE A 103 7.58 -8.37 -2.85
CA ILE A 103 9.05 -8.43 -2.76
C ILE A 103 9.46 -9.49 -1.72
N VAL A 104 8.84 -9.48 -0.53
CA VAL A 104 9.15 -10.43 0.54
C VAL A 104 8.78 -11.85 0.12
N GLU A 105 7.62 -12.06 -0.50
CA GLU A 105 7.18 -13.39 -0.96
C GLU A 105 8.15 -13.95 -2.02
N ASN A 106 8.58 -13.12 -2.98
CA ASN A 106 9.58 -13.52 -3.97
C ASN A 106 10.95 -13.71 -3.36
N TYR A 107 11.35 -12.89 -2.38
CA TYR A 107 12.61 -13.04 -1.67
C TYR A 107 12.67 -14.37 -0.92
N VAL A 108 11.61 -14.74 -0.19
CA VAL A 108 11.51 -16.01 0.52
C VAL A 108 11.56 -17.20 -0.44
N ILE A 109 10.90 -17.10 -1.59
CA ILE A 109 10.98 -18.12 -2.64
C ILE A 109 12.42 -18.23 -3.17
N LEU A 110 13.04 -17.11 -3.53
CA LEU A 110 14.42 -17.07 -4.01
C LEU A 110 15.40 -17.63 -2.98
N GLU A 111 15.21 -17.30 -1.70
CA GLU A 111 16.01 -17.81 -0.60
C GLU A 111 15.87 -19.32 -0.45
N GLY A 112 14.65 -19.85 -0.62
CA GLY A 112 14.39 -21.29 -0.63
C GLY A 112 15.08 -22.03 -1.79
N TYR A 113 15.18 -21.40 -2.97
CA TYR A 113 15.79 -22.02 -4.16
C TYR A 113 17.32 -21.88 -4.23
N TYR A 114 17.86 -20.71 -3.90
CA TYR A 114 19.27 -20.37 -4.12
C TYR A 114 20.09 -20.24 -2.84
N GLY A 115 19.43 -20.26 -1.68
CA GLY A 115 20.05 -20.08 -0.38
C GLY A 115 20.33 -18.61 -0.04
N HIS A 116 20.27 -18.30 1.26
CA HIS A 116 20.36 -16.94 1.81
C HIS A 116 21.57 -16.13 1.30
N ARG A 117 22.74 -16.77 1.19
CA ARG A 117 23.99 -16.10 0.80
C ARG A 117 23.99 -15.60 -0.65
N LEU A 118 23.37 -16.36 -1.55
CA LEU A 118 23.37 -16.03 -2.98
C LEU A 118 22.39 -14.90 -3.27
N VAL A 119 21.23 -14.91 -2.62
CA VAL A 119 20.24 -13.83 -2.73
C VAL A 119 20.79 -12.50 -2.22
N LEU A 120 21.51 -12.49 -1.09
CA LEU A 120 22.17 -11.29 -0.58
C LEU A 120 23.26 -10.76 -1.51
N ALA A 121 24.05 -11.65 -2.12
CA ALA A 121 25.10 -11.25 -3.07
C ALA A 121 24.51 -10.63 -4.34
N VAL A 122 23.43 -11.20 -4.89
CA VAL A 122 22.73 -10.61 -6.04
C VAL A 122 22.10 -9.27 -5.66
N GLY A 123 21.47 -9.19 -4.48
CA GLY A 123 20.89 -7.95 -3.97
C GLY A 123 21.91 -6.82 -3.81
N SER A 124 23.11 -7.13 -3.30
CA SER A 124 24.17 -6.13 -3.13
C SER A 124 24.74 -5.65 -4.46
N ILE A 125 24.90 -6.54 -5.44
CA ILE A 125 25.33 -6.18 -6.80
C ILE A 125 24.31 -5.25 -7.46
N VAL A 126 23.01 -5.56 -7.34
CA VAL A 126 21.93 -4.71 -7.85
C VAL A 126 21.90 -3.35 -7.15
N LEU A 127 22.14 -3.31 -5.84
CA LEU A 127 22.21 -2.04 -5.11
C LEU A 127 23.38 -1.17 -5.60
N LEU A 128 24.57 -1.77 -5.75
CA LEU A 128 25.76 -1.09 -6.24
C LEU A 128 25.56 -0.56 -7.67
N SER A 129 24.94 -1.35 -8.54
CA SER A 129 24.67 -0.90 -9.91
C SER A 129 23.68 0.26 -9.96
N LEU A 130 22.63 0.24 -9.13
CA LEU A 130 21.67 1.34 -8.99
C LEU A 130 22.34 2.63 -8.48
N LEU A 131 23.19 2.52 -7.46
CA LEU A 131 23.95 3.66 -6.94
C LEU A 131 24.89 4.25 -8.00
N CYS A 132 25.59 3.41 -8.77
CA CYS A 132 26.40 3.86 -9.88
C CYS A 132 25.56 4.56 -10.96
N LEU A 133 24.37 4.03 -11.29
CA LEU A 133 23.46 4.62 -12.27
C LEU A 133 22.98 6.00 -11.83
N ILE A 134 22.61 6.15 -10.55
CA ILE A 134 22.22 7.44 -9.96
C ILE A 134 23.41 8.41 -9.98
N GLY A 135 24.61 7.95 -9.62
CA GLY A 135 25.82 8.76 -9.67
C GLY A 135 26.14 9.26 -11.08
N LEU A 136 26.01 8.38 -12.09
CA LEU A 136 26.18 8.75 -13.50
C LEU A 136 25.10 9.72 -13.98
N LEU A 137 23.85 9.55 -13.54
CA LEU A 137 22.75 10.45 -13.88
C LEU A 137 22.97 11.85 -13.29
N LEU A 138 23.46 11.93 -12.04
CA LEU A 138 23.81 13.18 -11.37
C LEU A 138 25.01 13.85 -12.05
N LEU A 139 26.03 13.08 -12.43
CA LEU A 139 27.20 13.59 -13.15
C LEU A 139 26.79 14.12 -14.53
N ALA A 140 25.96 13.38 -15.28
CA ALA A 140 25.43 13.82 -16.57
C ALA A 140 24.56 15.08 -16.41
N GLY A 141 23.68 15.12 -15.42
CA GLY A 141 22.88 16.31 -15.10
C GLY A 141 23.73 17.53 -14.74
N PHE A 142 24.82 17.33 -14.00
CA PHE A 142 25.79 18.37 -13.68
C PHE A 142 26.55 18.87 -14.92
N TRP A 143 26.97 17.97 -15.80
CA TRP A 143 27.64 18.34 -17.06
C TRP A 143 26.73 19.10 -18.01
N ILE A 144 25.47 18.68 -18.14
CA ILE A 144 24.47 19.36 -18.98
C ILE A 144 24.19 20.78 -18.46
N THR A 145 24.09 20.95 -17.13
CA THR A 145 23.88 22.27 -16.52
C THR A 145 25.10 23.19 -16.65
N GLN A 146 26.32 22.67 -16.50
CA GLN A 146 27.58 23.41 -16.73
C GLN A 146 27.75 23.87 -18.19
N MET A 147 27.48 23.00 -19.17
CA MET A 147 27.57 23.37 -20.60
C MET A 147 26.45 24.35 -21.02
N SER A 148 25.28 24.28 -20.40
CA SER A 148 24.20 25.25 -20.63
C SER A 148 24.50 26.64 -20.02
N GLY A 149 25.26 26.69 -18.93
CA GLY A 149 25.71 27.94 -18.29
C GLY A 149 26.90 28.63 -18.99
N THR A 150 27.74 27.89 -19.72
CA THR A 150 28.93 28.44 -20.40
C THR A 150 28.69 28.86 -21.85
N SER A 151 27.55 28.50 -22.45
CA SER A 151 27.15 28.94 -23.79
C SER A 151 26.36 30.25 -23.82
N LYS A 152 26.10 30.88 -22.67
CA LYS A 152 25.45 32.20 -22.58
C LYS A 152 26.35 33.24 -21.91
N GLN A 153 27.53 33.47 -22.48
CA GLN A 153 28.22 34.74 -22.25
C GLN A 153 29.04 35.17 -23.47
N SER A 154 28.36 35.78 -24.45
CA SER A 154 28.95 36.72 -25.40
C SER A 154 27.84 37.39 -26.22
N GLY A 155 27.47 38.62 -25.83
CA GLY A 155 26.76 39.55 -26.72
C GLY A 155 25.43 40.11 -26.21
N SER A 156 25.51 41.27 -25.55
CA SER A 156 24.63 42.44 -25.73
C SER A 156 23.12 42.32 -25.45
N ALA A 157 22.73 42.92 -24.32
CA ALA A 157 21.56 43.79 -24.09
C ALA A 157 20.23 43.48 -24.81
N MET A 158 19.21 43.06 -24.05
CA MET A 158 18.06 43.92 -23.74
C MET A 158 17.14 43.28 -22.69
N ASP A 159 16.73 44.14 -21.77
CA ASP A 159 15.60 44.12 -20.83
C ASP A 159 14.61 42.94 -20.91
N PHE A 160 14.31 42.33 -19.76
CA PHE A 160 12.95 42.28 -19.18
C PHE A 160 13.02 41.95 -17.68
N PRO A 161 12.14 42.53 -16.85
CA PRO A 161 12.29 42.54 -15.40
C PRO A 161 11.70 41.30 -14.73
N HIS A 162 12.39 40.79 -13.71
CA HIS A 162 11.75 39.98 -12.68
C HIS A 162 11.19 40.92 -11.60
N GLU A 163 9.87 41.14 -11.60
CA GLU A 163 9.17 41.52 -10.37
C GLU A 163 9.18 40.32 -9.42
N ALA A 164 10.07 40.37 -8.42
CA ALA A 164 9.86 39.70 -7.15
C ALA A 164 9.72 40.81 -6.12
N GLY A 165 8.47 41.06 -5.72
CA GLY A 165 8.15 42.03 -4.68
C GLY A 165 8.78 41.64 -3.34
N GLY A 166 8.97 42.66 -2.51
CA GLY A 166 9.17 42.47 -1.07
C GLY A 166 10.47 43.03 -0.54
N ASP A 167 10.35 44.28 -0.08
CA ASP A 167 10.82 44.69 1.25
C ASP A 167 12.20 45.36 1.40
N GLY A 168 12.12 46.66 1.73
CA GLY A 168 12.88 47.27 2.83
C GLY A 168 14.38 47.44 2.66
N GLY A 169 14.82 48.58 2.11
CA GLY A 169 16.21 49.01 2.31
C GLY A 169 16.54 50.42 1.84
N LYS A 170 16.60 51.38 2.78
CA LYS A 170 17.49 52.56 2.65
C LYS A 170 18.05 52.98 4.00
N HIS A 171 19.19 52.40 4.37
CA HIS A 171 20.18 53.02 5.26
C HIS A 171 21.54 52.94 4.59
N SER A 172 22.24 54.08 4.47
CA SER A 172 23.70 54.18 4.63
C SER A 172 24.10 55.66 4.46
N LEU A 173 24.24 56.42 5.55
CA LEU A 173 25.52 56.67 6.26
C LEU A 173 26.60 57.39 5.43
N ARG A 174 26.48 58.72 5.43
CA ARG A 174 27.54 59.72 5.64
C ARG A 174 28.91 59.16 6.07
N LYS A 175 29.96 59.44 5.29
CA LYS A 175 31.24 59.97 5.83
C LYS A 175 32.11 60.62 4.75
N LYS A 176 32.51 61.86 5.07
CA LYS A 176 33.56 62.68 4.46
C LYS A 176 34.92 61.99 4.59
N THR A 177 35.79 62.19 3.60
CA THR A 177 37.23 62.37 3.82
C THR A 177 37.71 63.61 3.07
N LYS A 178 38.66 64.29 3.73
CA LYS A 178 39.13 65.65 3.56
C LYS A 178 40.56 65.57 2.99
N ASN A 179 40.91 66.53 2.15
CA ASN A 179 42.26 66.79 1.65
C ASN A 179 43.32 66.84 2.77
N GLU A 180 44.46 66.23 2.50
CA GLU A 180 45.81 66.78 2.65
C GLU A 180 46.69 66.20 1.54
#